data_AF-A0A1H3H2Q0-F1
#
_entry.id   AF-A0A1H3H2Q0-F1
#
_cell.length_a   1.000
_cell.length_b   1.000
_cell.length_c   1.000
_cell.angle_alpha   90.00
_cell.angle_beta   90.00
_cell.angle_gamma   90.00
#
_symmetry.space_group_name_H-M   'P 1'
#
loop_
_entity.id
_entity.type
_entity.pdbx_description
1 polymer ?
#
loop_
_entity_poly.entity_id
_entity_poly.type
_entity_poly.pdbx_seq_one_letter_code
_entity_poly.pdbx_strand_id
1 'polypeptide(L)'
;MRKVLLGLLILVFMVALIANPSKAQDNKYRIGVVFKALDSDSWLTMKKGVEAAMESHNVEATILAPDREVNVQQQVQIVEDLITQGVNALCIAPSGSQELIPTFEKAYQAGIPVLLIDTDAPWDKKACYIGTDNYQGGTVAGSFISQSLNGKGKVALITGIMGHQTHMDRVKGAEDVFAKFPDIKIVAKQPANSERALGM
;
A
#
# COMPACT_ATOMS: atom_id res chain seq x y z
N MET A 1 -52.68 -16.46 47.58
CA MET A 1 -52.72 -16.28 46.10
C MET A 1 -51.93 -15.06 45.63
N ARG A 2 -52.12 -13.87 46.22
CA ARG A 2 -51.45 -12.61 45.83
C ARG A 2 -49.91 -12.60 45.91
N LYS A 3 -49.32 -13.33 46.88
CA LYS A 3 -47.85 -13.49 47.02
C LYS A 3 -47.22 -14.47 46.02
N VAL A 4 -48.00 -15.45 45.54
CA VAL A 4 -47.55 -16.42 44.53
C VAL A 4 -47.56 -15.78 43.13
N LEU A 5 -48.57 -14.93 42.85
CA LEU A 5 -48.61 -14.12 41.63
C LEU A 5 -47.43 -13.12 41.52
N LEU A 6 -47.02 -12.51 42.63
CA LEU A 6 -45.90 -11.57 42.65
C LEU A 6 -44.55 -12.27 42.39
N GLY A 7 -44.35 -13.48 42.92
CA GLY A 7 -43.14 -14.27 42.68
C GLY A 7 -43.01 -14.75 41.23
N LEU A 8 -44.12 -15.11 40.60
CA LEU A 8 -44.16 -15.50 39.19
C LEU A 8 -43.89 -14.32 38.24
N LEU A 9 -44.37 -13.11 38.55
CA LEU A 9 -44.08 -11.92 37.74
C LEU A 9 -42.59 -11.51 37.80
N ILE A 10 -41.94 -11.66 38.95
CA ILE A 10 -40.51 -11.33 39.11
C ILE A 10 -39.63 -12.35 38.38
N LEU A 11 -40.03 -13.63 38.37
CA LEU A 11 -39.30 -14.69 37.65
C LEU A 11 -39.40 -14.51 36.12
N VAL A 12 -40.55 -14.10 35.60
CA VAL A 12 -40.74 -13.81 34.16
C VAL A 12 -39.93 -12.57 33.74
N PHE A 13 -39.78 -11.57 34.61
CA PHE A 13 -38.96 -10.39 34.33
C PHE A 13 -37.45 -10.69 34.38
N MET A 14 -36.99 -11.60 35.25
CA MET A 14 -35.58 -12.01 35.30
C MET A 14 -35.18 -12.91 34.12
N VAL A 15 -36.07 -13.76 33.62
CA VAL A 15 -35.78 -14.61 32.45
C VAL A 15 -35.76 -13.79 31.15
N ALA A 16 -36.51 -12.68 31.07
CA ALA A 16 -36.46 -11.77 29.92
C ALA A 16 -35.17 -10.94 29.81
N LEU A 17 -34.37 -10.83 30.89
CA LEU A 17 -33.07 -10.14 30.86
C LEU A 17 -31.88 -11.02 30.46
N ILE A 18 -32.06 -12.35 30.34
CA ILE A 18 -30.98 -13.29 30.04
C ILE A 18 -30.91 -13.64 28.54
N ALA A 19 -31.88 -13.21 27.75
CA ALA A 19 -31.92 -13.41 26.30
C ALA A 19 -31.84 -12.07 25.55
N ASN A 20 -30.79 -11.28 25.81
CA ASN A 20 -30.25 -10.48 24.72
C ASN A 20 -29.45 -11.47 23.86
N PRO A 21 -29.94 -11.90 22.67
CA PRO A 21 -29.02 -12.45 21.71
C PRO A 21 -27.98 -11.34 21.54
N SER A 22 -26.73 -11.63 21.92
CA SER A 22 -25.61 -10.81 21.49
C SER A 22 -25.79 -10.70 19.98
N LYS A 23 -26.27 -9.54 19.51
CA LYS A 23 -26.07 -9.18 18.12
C LYS A 23 -24.56 -9.22 18.03
N ALA A 24 -24.02 -10.30 17.46
CA ALA A 24 -22.64 -10.37 17.07
C ALA A 24 -22.43 -9.07 16.31
N GLN A 25 -21.73 -8.14 16.95
CA GLN A 25 -21.51 -6.84 16.36
C GLN A 25 -20.60 -7.17 15.19
N ASP A 26 -21.14 -7.04 13.99
CA ASP A 26 -20.48 -7.30 12.72
C ASP A 26 -19.41 -6.21 12.49
N ASN A 27 -18.51 -6.08 13.47
CA ASN A 27 -17.46 -5.08 13.54
C ASN A 27 -16.40 -5.53 12.53
N LYS A 28 -16.62 -5.17 11.27
CA LYS A 28 -15.60 -5.24 10.23
C LYS A 28 -14.38 -4.46 10.68
N TYR A 29 -13.19 -5.01 10.43
CA TYR A 29 -11.96 -4.25 10.62
C TYR A 29 -11.91 -3.13 9.59
N ARG A 30 -11.76 -1.88 10.06
CA ARG A 30 -11.60 -0.70 9.19
C ARG A 30 -10.14 -0.55 8.80
N ILE A 31 -9.84 -0.60 7.51
CA ILE A 31 -8.47 -0.54 7.00
C ILE A 31 -8.35 0.69 6.10
N GLY A 32 -7.41 1.59 6.42
CA GLY A 32 -7.06 2.68 5.51
C GLY A 32 -6.07 2.16 4.48
N VAL A 33 -6.42 2.19 3.19
CA VAL A 33 -5.53 1.80 2.09
C VAL A 33 -5.16 3.06 1.30
N VAL A 34 -3.87 3.40 1.26
CA VAL A 34 -3.39 4.64 0.65
C VAL A 34 -2.40 4.33 -0.47
N PHE A 35 -2.81 4.54 -1.72
CA PHE A 35 -1.93 4.39 -2.89
C PHE A 35 -1.18 5.69 -3.19
N LYS A 36 -0.25 5.65 -4.16
CA LYS A 36 0.46 6.84 -4.64
C LYS A 36 -0.38 7.70 -5.58
N ALA A 37 -1.30 7.10 -6.33
CA ALA A 37 -2.25 7.76 -7.22
C ALA A 37 -3.33 6.74 -7.63
N LEU A 38 -4.33 7.17 -8.41
CA LEU A 38 -5.38 6.32 -8.99
C LEU A 38 -5.56 6.54 -10.51
N ASP A 39 -4.51 7.00 -11.17
CA ASP A 39 -4.50 7.43 -12.58
C ASP A 39 -3.81 6.44 -13.54
N SER A 40 -3.34 5.30 -13.03
CA SER A 40 -2.63 4.26 -13.81
C SER A 40 -3.31 2.89 -13.72
N ASP A 41 -3.20 2.11 -14.79
CA ASP A 41 -3.71 0.73 -14.83
C ASP A 41 -3.10 -0.16 -13.74
N SER A 42 -1.87 0.12 -13.32
CA SER A 42 -1.19 -0.62 -12.25
C SER A 42 -1.89 -0.38 -10.91
N TRP A 43 -2.18 0.88 -10.56
CA TRP A 43 -2.90 1.21 -9.32
C TRP A 43 -4.36 0.73 -9.36
N LEU A 44 -5.02 0.82 -10.51
CA LEU A 44 -6.38 0.28 -10.68
C LEU A 44 -6.42 -1.26 -10.55
N THR A 45 -5.39 -1.96 -11.00
CA THR A 45 -5.27 -3.41 -10.80
C THR A 45 -5.06 -3.75 -9.34
N MET A 46 -4.20 -3.00 -8.64
CA MET A 46 -3.99 -3.19 -7.21
C MET A 46 -5.27 -2.91 -6.39
N LYS A 47 -6.01 -1.85 -6.75
CA LYS A 47 -7.32 -1.53 -6.19
C LYS A 47 -8.29 -2.71 -6.28
N LYS A 48 -8.40 -3.34 -7.45
CA LYS A 48 -9.25 -4.54 -7.63
C LYS A 48 -8.84 -5.69 -6.71
N GLY A 49 -7.54 -5.88 -6.48
CA GLY A 49 -7.04 -6.87 -5.53
C GLY A 49 -7.48 -6.60 -4.09
N VAL A 50 -7.42 -5.33 -3.67
CA VAL A 50 -7.93 -4.90 -2.36
C VAL A 50 -9.45 -5.10 -2.27
N GLU A 51 -10.19 -4.76 -3.32
CA GLU A 51 -11.65 -4.96 -3.38
C GLU A 51 -12.05 -6.42 -3.26
N ALA A 52 -11.40 -7.31 -4.00
CA ALA A 52 -11.63 -8.75 -3.88
C ALA A 52 -11.32 -9.30 -2.47
N ALA A 53 -10.29 -8.76 -1.82
CA ALA A 53 -9.97 -9.12 -0.43
C ALA A 53 -11.05 -8.65 0.55
N MET A 54 -11.66 -7.47 0.34
CA MET A 54 -12.78 -6.99 1.16
C MET A 54 -14.00 -7.90 1.06
N GLU A 55 -14.28 -8.46 -0.12
CA GLU A 55 -15.41 -9.38 -0.32
C GLU A 55 -15.18 -10.73 0.39
N SER A 56 -13.92 -11.14 0.52
CA SER A 56 -13.53 -12.46 1.05
C SER A 56 -13.25 -12.46 2.55
N HIS A 57 -13.18 -11.30 3.19
CA HIS A 57 -12.75 -11.15 4.58
C HIS A 57 -13.66 -10.18 5.35
N ASN A 58 -13.65 -10.27 6.69
CA ASN A 58 -14.43 -9.38 7.56
C ASN A 58 -13.79 -7.99 7.70
N VAL A 59 -13.61 -7.31 6.57
CA VAL A 59 -12.86 -6.06 6.44
C VAL A 59 -13.70 -5.03 5.69
N GLU A 60 -13.59 -3.78 6.12
CA GLU A 60 -14.06 -2.61 5.39
C GLU A 60 -12.82 -1.74 5.10
N ALA A 61 -12.45 -1.58 3.84
CA ALA A 61 -11.31 -0.76 3.48
C ALA A 61 -11.73 0.56 2.81
N THR A 62 -11.10 1.65 3.22
CA THR A 62 -11.20 2.95 2.53
C THR A 62 -9.96 3.13 1.67
N ILE A 63 -10.15 3.14 0.34
CA ILE A 63 -9.05 3.29 -0.62
C ILE A 63 -8.94 4.77 -1.00
N LEU A 64 -7.81 5.38 -0.70
CA LEU A 64 -7.52 6.80 -0.93
C LEU A 64 -6.18 6.94 -1.67
N ALA A 65 -5.99 8.06 -2.34
CA ALA A 65 -4.73 8.42 -2.96
C ALA A 65 -4.67 9.94 -3.14
N PRO A 66 -3.47 10.54 -3.21
CA PRO A 66 -3.32 11.89 -3.70
C PRO A 66 -3.58 11.93 -5.22
N ASP A 67 -3.68 13.14 -5.78
CA ASP A 67 -4.01 13.34 -7.19
C ASP A 67 -2.90 12.83 -8.13
N ARG A 68 -1.64 12.89 -7.67
CA ARG A 68 -0.44 12.49 -8.41
C ARG A 68 0.58 11.87 -7.47
N GLU A 69 1.41 10.97 -8.00
CA GLU A 69 2.45 10.30 -7.19
C GLU A 69 3.43 11.27 -6.52
N VAL A 70 3.70 12.42 -7.14
CA VAL A 70 4.61 13.46 -6.61
C VAL A 70 4.01 14.27 -5.46
N ASN A 71 2.70 14.16 -5.18
CA ASN A 71 2.01 14.96 -4.17
C ASN A 71 2.14 14.34 -2.77
N VAL A 72 3.36 14.23 -2.26
CA VAL A 72 3.69 13.61 -0.97
C VAL A 72 2.89 14.23 0.20
N GLN A 73 2.74 15.56 0.22
CA GLN A 73 2.03 16.25 1.31
C GLN A 73 0.52 15.94 1.35
N GLN A 74 -0.09 15.74 0.18
CA GLN A 74 -1.49 15.31 0.12
C GLN A 74 -1.65 13.89 0.67
N GLN A 75 -0.67 13.00 0.39
CA GLN A 75 -0.65 11.67 0.99
C GLN A 75 -0.48 11.73 2.51
N VAL A 76 0.36 12.63 3.03
CA VAL A 76 0.51 12.86 4.48
C VAL A 76 -0.83 13.24 5.11
N GLN A 77 -1.55 14.20 4.53
CA GLN A 77 -2.85 14.64 5.05
C GLN A 77 -3.87 13.48 5.08
N ILE A 78 -3.94 12.70 4.00
CA ILE A 78 -4.82 11.51 3.92
C ILE A 78 -4.53 10.54 5.07
N VAL A 79 -3.25 10.28 5.36
CA VAL A 79 -2.87 9.36 6.44
C VAL A 79 -3.21 9.94 7.80
N GLU A 80 -2.99 11.24 8.04
CA GLU A 80 -3.36 11.89 9.30
C GLU A 80 -4.87 11.87 9.57
N ASP A 81 -5.68 12.01 8.52
CA ASP A 81 -7.14 11.89 8.61
C ASP A 81 -7.55 10.46 8.98
N LEU A 82 -6.92 9.44 8.38
CA LEU A 82 -7.17 8.03 8.72
C LEU A 82 -6.75 7.69 10.15
N ILE A 83 -5.62 8.24 10.63
CA ILE A 83 -5.21 8.11 12.03
C ILE A 83 -6.27 8.72 12.96
N THR A 84 -6.75 9.92 12.63
CA THR A 84 -7.79 10.63 13.41
C THR A 84 -9.11 9.85 13.44
N GLN A 85 -9.47 9.19 12.33
CA GLN A 85 -10.64 8.32 12.25
C GLN A 85 -10.50 7.01 13.04
N GLY A 86 -9.30 6.69 13.53
CA GLY A 86 -9.06 5.46 14.30
C GLY A 86 -9.30 4.20 13.47
N VAL A 87 -8.71 4.12 12.28
CA VAL A 87 -8.67 2.88 11.50
C VAL A 87 -7.91 1.78 12.27
N ASN A 88 -8.27 0.52 12.04
CA ASN A 88 -7.65 -0.62 12.71
C ASN A 88 -6.27 -0.97 12.12
N ALA A 89 -6.00 -0.60 10.88
CA ALA A 89 -4.67 -0.68 10.26
C ALA A 89 -4.53 0.34 9.13
N LEU A 90 -3.29 0.71 8.84
CA LEU A 90 -2.90 1.50 7.68
C LEU A 90 -2.11 0.60 6.72
N CYS A 91 -2.52 0.55 5.46
CA CYS A 91 -1.84 -0.13 4.38
C CYS A 91 -1.47 0.92 3.32
N ILE A 92 -0.19 1.16 3.06
CA ILE A 92 0.24 2.33 2.27
C ILE A 92 1.38 2.00 1.29
N ALA A 93 1.25 2.52 0.06
CA ALA A 93 2.36 2.70 -0.86
C ALA A 93 2.90 4.13 -0.74
N PRO A 94 4.01 4.36 -0.01
CA PRO A 94 4.51 5.71 0.22
C PRO A 94 4.96 6.38 -1.08
N SER A 95 4.45 7.57 -1.32
CA SER A 95 4.94 8.51 -2.36
C SER A 95 6.26 9.15 -1.96
N GLY A 96 6.64 9.13 -0.67
CA GLY A 96 7.94 9.55 -0.17
C GLY A 96 8.38 8.65 0.98
N SER A 97 9.30 7.71 0.72
CA SER A 97 9.69 6.67 1.67
C SER A 97 10.30 7.23 2.96
N GLN A 98 10.98 8.36 2.90
CA GLN A 98 11.56 8.99 4.10
C GLN A 98 10.62 10.04 4.69
N GLU A 99 9.94 10.78 3.82
CA GLU A 99 9.07 11.89 4.13
C GLU A 99 7.83 11.46 4.93
N LEU A 100 7.35 10.23 4.71
CA LEU A 100 6.20 9.68 5.43
C LEU A 100 6.55 9.07 6.79
N ILE A 101 7.83 8.88 7.11
CA ILE A 101 8.27 8.25 8.38
C ILE A 101 7.69 8.97 9.62
N PRO A 102 7.69 10.31 9.72
CA PRO A 102 7.08 11.00 10.85
C PRO A 102 5.58 10.69 10.99
N THR A 103 4.86 10.53 9.88
CA THR A 103 3.44 10.18 9.87
C THR A 103 3.21 8.72 10.25
N PHE A 104 4.11 7.81 9.85
CA PHE A 104 4.10 6.42 10.31
C PHE A 104 4.33 6.32 11.81
N GLU A 105 5.21 7.15 12.37
CA GLU A 105 5.42 7.22 13.81
C GLU A 105 4.15 7.66 14.55
N LYS A 106 3.40 8.63 14.02
CA LYS A 106 2.09 9.03 14.58
C LYS A 106 1.09 7.86 14.56
N ALA A 107 0.99 7.12 13.46
CA ALA A 107 0.12 5.95 13.36
C ALA A 107 0.50 4.87 14.38
N TYR A 108 1.81 4.57 14.48
CA TYR A 108 2.34 3.61 15.44
C TYR A 108 2.04 4.00 16.88
N GLN A 109 2.24 5.27 17.25
CA GLN A 109 1.92 5.81 18.58
C GLN A 109 0.42 5.75 18.91
N ALA A 110 -0.44 5.87 17.89
CA ALA A 110 -1.88 5.67 18.01
C ALA A 110 -2.30 4.19 18.11
N GLY A 111 -1.35 3.24 18.08
CA GLY A 111 -1.62 1.80 18.11
C GLY A 111 -2.11 1.24 16.78
N ILE A 112 -1.93 1.98 15.67
CA ILE A 112 -2.36 1.57 14.33
C ILE A 112 -1.16 0.87 13.65
N PRO A 113 -1.24 -0.45 13.37
CA PRO A 113 -0.22 -1.14 12.61
C PRO A 113 -0.15 -0.60 11.17
N VAL A 114 1.08 -0.39 10.69
CA VAL A 114 1.35 0.16 9.37
C VAL A 114 2.00 -0.92 8.50
N LEU A 115 1.35 -1.27 7.40
CA LEU A 115 1.82 -2.20 6.38
C LEU A 115 2.26 -1.37 5.17
N LEU A 116 3.46 -1.66 4.65
CA LEU A 116 3.93 -1.03 3.43
C LEU A 116 3.67 -1.93 2.24
N ILE A 117 3.15 -1.37 1.16
CA ILE A 117 2.84 -2.10 -0.08
C ILE A 117 3.49 -1.41 -1.26
N ASP A 118 3.89 -2.18 -2.29
CA ASP A 118 4.61 -1.70 -3.49
C ASP A 118 6.00 -1.11 -3.22
N THR A 119 6.06 -0.06 -2.39
CA THR A 119 7.27 0.70 -2.06
C THR A 119 7.55 0.58 -0.57
N ASP A 120 8.78 0.20 -0.24
CA ASP A 120 9.23 0.11 1.15
C ASP A 120 9.71 1.47 1.68
N ALA A 121 9.86 1.56 2.99
CA ALA A 121 10.50 2.66 3.70
C ALA A 121 11.50 2.13 4.71
N PRO A 122 12.61 2.85 4.96
CA PRO A 122 13.61 2.48 5.97
C PRO A 122 13.09 2.80 7.38
N TRP A 123 12.01 2.13 7.76
CA TRP A 123 11.34 2.28 9.05
C TRP A 123 11.06 0.89 9.61
N ASP A 124 11.61 0.62 10.79
CA ASP A 124 11.69 -0.74 11.36
C ASP A 124 10.42 -1.15 12.12
N LYS A 125 9.50 -0.21 12.36
CA LYS A 125 8.23 -0.47 13.07
C LYS A 125 7.08 -0.83 12.12
N LYS A 126 7.35 -0.95 10.82
CA LYS A 126 6.37 -1.49 9.86
C LYS A 126 6.02 -2.93 10.25
N ALA A 127 4.74 -3.26 10.18
CA ALA A 127 4.27 -4.61 10.46
C ALA A 127 4.78 -5.61 9.41
N CYS A 128 4.77 -5.20 8.14
CA CYS A 128 5.39 -5.92 7.05
C CYS A 128 5.58 -5.00 5.83
N TYR A 129 6.35 -5.50 4.86
CA TYR A 129 6.40 -4.98 3.49
C TYR A 129 5.89 -6.06 2.54
N ILE A 130 4.98 -5.68 1.63
CA ILE A 130 4.43 -6.54 0.58
C ILE A 130 4.71 -5.87 -0.77
N GLY A 131 5.71 -6.37 -1.49
CA GLY A 131 6.04 -5.77 -2.77
C GLY A 131 7.06 -6.56 -3.57
N THR A 132 7.58 -5.91 -4.60
CA THR A 132 8.50 -6.51 -5.56
C THR A 132 9.94 -6.30 -5.10
N ASP A 133 10.80 -7.31 -5.28
CA ASP A 133 12.24 -7.08 -5.28
C ASP A 133 12.60 -6.24 -6.53
N ASN A 134 12.74 -4.94 -6.32
CA ASN A 134 12.92 -3.98 -7.40
C ASN A 134 14.26 -4.13 -8.11
N TYR A 135 15.32 -4.55 -7.40
CA TYR A 135 16.61 -4.82 -8.01
C TYR A 135 16.54 -6.06 -8.90
N GLN A 136 15.92 -7.14 -8.41
CA GLN A 136 15.68 -8.32 -9.21
C GLN A 136 14.79 -8.01 -10.42
N GLY A 137 13.74 -7.21 -10.26
CA GLY A 137 12.89 -6.75 -11.36
C GLY A 137 13.69 -6.01 -12.45
N GLY A 138 14.57 -5.11 -12.05
CA GLY A 138 15.52 -4.44 -12.94
C GLY A 138 16.46 -5.41 -13.66
N THR A 139 16.99 -6.39 -12.92
CA THR A 139 17.87 -7.44 -13.44
C THR A 139 17.16 -8.30 -14.50
N VAL A 140 15.91 -8.69 -14.25
CA VAL A 140 15.09 -9.45 -15.20
C VAL A 140 14.84 -8.63 -16.48
N ALA A 141 14.47 -7.36 -16.34
CA ALA A 141 14.25 -6.47 -17.48
C ALA A 141 15.53 -6.23 -18.30
N GLY A 142 16.64 -5.93 -17.64
CA GLY A 142 17.95 -5.77 -18.29
C GLY A 142 18.40 -7.03 -19.01
N SER A 143 18.15 -8.21 -18.44
CA SER A 143 18.48 -9.50 -19.05
C SER A 143 17.65 -9.75 -20.31
N PHE A 144 16.34 -9.51 -20.23
CA PHE A 144 15.44 -9.63 -21.37
C PHE A 144 15.86 -8.71 -22.54
N ILE A 145 16.17 -7.44 -22.24
CA ILE A 145 16.63 -6.48 -23.25
C ILE A 145 17.96 -6.92 -23.87
N SER A 146 18.93 -7.33 -23.04
CA SER A 146 20.25 -7.76 -23.51
C SER A 146 20.17 -8.97 -24.44
N GLN A 147 19.33 -9.95 -24.09
CA GLN A 147 19.07 -11.13 -24.93
C GLN A 147 18.37 -10.75 -26.23
N SER A 148 17.35 -9.89 -26.17
CA SER A 148 16.61 -9.42 -27.35
C SER A 148 17.49 -8.66 -28.34
N LEU A 149 18.53 -7.99 -27.84
CA LEU A 149 19.54 -7.28 -28.64
C LEU A 149 20.72 -8.16 -29.06
N ASN A 150 20.71 -9.45 -28.76
CA ASN A 150 21.85 -10.36 -28.96
C ASN A 150 23.17 -9.80 -28.39
N GLY A 151 23.08 -9.13 -27.23
CA GLY A 151 24.24 -8.57 -26.52
C GLY A 151 24.82 -7.29 -27.13
N LYS A 152 24.19 -6.66 -28.13
CA LYS A 152 24.72 -5.46 -28.80
C LYS A 152 23.65 -4.43 -29.11
N GLY A 153 23.91 -3.16 -28.79
CA GLY A 153 23.03 -2.07 -29.20
C GLY A 153 23.13 -0.83 -28.35
N LYS A 154 22.19 0.09 -28.56
CA LYS A 154 22.01 1.30 -27.76
C LYS A 154 20.69 1.18 -26.99
N VAL A 155 20.72 1.51 -25.70
CA VAL A 155 19.54 1.50 -24.83
C VAL A 155 19.37 2.86 -24.16
N ALA A 156 18.12 3.26 -23.95
CA ALA A 156 17.77 4.43 -23.14
C ALA A 156 17.03 3.96 -21.89
N LEU A 157 17.31 4.59 -20.75
CA LEU A 157 16.65 4.32 -19.48
C LEU A 157 15.69 5.47 -19.17
N ILE A 158 14.39 5.18 -19.20
CA ILE A 158 13.35 6.11 -18.72
C ILE A 158 12.94 5.63 -17.33
N THR A 159 13.22 6.43 -16.30
CA THR A 159 12.96 6.09 -14.89
C THR A 159 11.72 6.81 -14.36
N GLY A 160 11.25 6.43 -13.18
CA GLY A 160 10.18 7.15 -12.48
C GLY A 160 10.70 8.43 -11.79
N ILE A 161 10.15 8.73 -10.62
CA ILE A 161 10.59 9.85 -9.77
C ILE A 161 12.03 9.61 -9.27
N MET A 162 12.89 10.61 -9.42
CA MET A 162 14.27 10.56 -8.95
C MET A 162 14.35 10.51 -7.42
N GLY A 163 15.33 9.77 -6.90
CA GLY A 163 15.52 9.59 -5.46
C GLY A 163 14.60 8.54 -4.82
N HIS A 164 13.57 8.06 -5.52
CA HIS A 164 12.74 6.98 -5.03
C HIS A 164 13.46 5.63 -5.16
N GLN A 165 13.64 4.94 -4.03
CA GLN A 165 14.43 3.71 -3.97
C GLN A 165 13.95 2.63 -4.95
N THR A 166 12.64 2.41 -5.05
CA THR A 166 11.99 1.49 -6.02
C THR A 166 12.50 1.70 -7.44
N HIS A 167 12.60 2.95 -7.90
CA HIS A 167 13.07 3.27 -9.25
C HIS A 167 14.59 3.12 -9.38
N MET A 168 15.33 3.56 -8.36
CA MET A 168 16.79 3.44 -8.33
C MET A 168 17.25 1.98 -8.36
N ASP A 169 16.57 1.09 -7.62
CA ASP A 169 16.88 -0.34 -7.58
C ASP A 169 16.64 -1.00 -8.94
N ARG A 170 15.52 -0.71 -9.60
CA ARG A 170 15.23 -1.23 -10.95
C ARG A 170 16.27 -0.76 -11.96
N VAL A 171 16.61 0.52 -11.92
CA VAL A 171 17.65 1.10 -12.78
C VAL A 171 19.00 0.43 -12.52
N LYS A 172 19.38 0.28 -11.26
CA LYS A 172 20.66 -0.35 -10.87
C LYS A 172 20.73 -1.82 -11.31
N GLY A 173 19.65 -2.58 -11.13
CA GLY A 173 19.55 -3.96 -11.60
C GLY A 173 19.72 -4.07 -13.12
N ALA A 174 19.10 -3.17 -13.88
CA ALA A 174 19.27 -3.15 -15.34
C ALA A 174 20.70 -2.75 -15.75
N GLU A 175 21.26 -1.70 -15.14
CA GLU A 175 22.63 -1.22 -15.38
C GLU A 175 23.68 -2.32 -15.09
N ASP A 176 23.51 -3.07 -14.01
CA ASP A 176 24.41 -4.18 -13.65
C ASP A 176 24.37 -5.33 -14.65
N VAL A 177 23.23 -5.55 -15.31
CA VAL A 177 23.15 -6.51 -16.41
C VAL A 177 23.85 -5.95 -17.64
N PHE A 178 23.56 -4.72 -18.04
CA PHE A 178 24.17 -4.11 -19.23
C PHE A 178 25.70 -4.01 -19.11
N ALA A 179 26.24 -3.80 -17.91
CA ALA A 179 27.68 -3.80 -17.67
C ALA A 179 28.39 -5.12 -18.05
N LYS A 180 27.65 -6.24 -18.12
CA LYS A 180 28.17 -7.55 -18.56
C LYS A 180 28.24 -7.68 -20.09
N PHE A 181 27.63 -6.76 -20.85
CA PHE A 181 27.59 -6.75 -22.31
C PHE A 181 28.28 -5.49 -22.83
N PRO A 182 29.59 -5.54 -23.15
CA PRO A 182 30.36 -4.33 -23.50
C PRO A 182 29.85 -3.62 -24.75
N ASP A 183 29.13 -4.32 -25.63
CA ASP A 183 28.53 -3.78 -26.86
C ASP A 183 27.11 -3.20 -26.67
N ILE A 184 26.56 -3.28 -25.45
CA ILE A 184 25.37 -2.53 -25.06
C ILE A 184 25.81 -1.19 -24.46
N LYS A 185 25.31 -0.09 -25.02
CA LYS A 185 25.59 1.27 -24.56
C LYS A 185 24.32 1.95 -24.08
N ILE A 186 24.33 2.40 -22.83
CA ILE A 186 23.30 3.31 -22.32
C ILE A 186 23.57 4.69 -22.92
N VAL A 187 22.64 5.21 -23.72
CA VAL A 187 22.80 6.48 -24.45
C VAL A 187 21.98 7.63 -23.86
N ALA A 188 21.02 7.31 -22.99
CA ALA A 188 20.21 8.29 -22.27
C ALA A 188 19.70 7.69 -20.96
N LYS A 189 19.53 8.55 -19.95
CA LYS A 189 18.87 8.26 -18.69
C LYS A 189 18.04 9.48 -18.28
N GLN A 190 16.72 9.36 -18.27
CA GLN A 190 15.80 10.48 -18.05
C GLN A 190 14.66 10.09 -17.11
N PRO A 191 14.26 10.95 -16.16
CA PRO A 191 13.08 10.70 -15.34
C PRO A 191 11.80 11.09 -16.07
N ALA A 192 10.76 10.29 -15.88
CA ALA A 192 9.39 10.53 -16.31
C ALA A 192 8.43 10.72 -15.14
N ASN A 193 8.89 10.66 -13.89
CA ASN A 193 8.09 10.91 -12.68
C ASN A 193 6.82 10.07 -12.55
N SER A 194 6.78 8.87 -13.15
CA SER A 194 5.57 8.04 -13.26
C SER A 194 4.43 8.72 -14.03
N GLU A 195 4.72 9.75 -14.83
CA GLU A 195 3.76 10.51 -15.61
C GLU A 195 3.83 10.14 -17.09
N ARG A 196 2.68 9.76 -17.64
CA ARG A 196 2.57 9.36 -19.05
C ARG A 196 3.11 10.41 -20.02
N ALA A 197 2.88 11.69 -19.74
CA ALA A 197 3.30 12.79 -20.61
C ALA A 197 4.82 12.98 -20.67
N LEU A 198 5.56 12.54 -19.67
CA LEU A 198 7.02 12.68 -19.60
C LEU A 198 7.77 11.44 -20.12
N GLY A 199 7.05 10.32 -20.31
CA GLY A 199 7.62 9.05 -20.75
C GLY A 199 7.55 8.77 -22.25
N MET A 200 6.93 9.65 -23.05
CA MET A 200 6.75 9.51 -24.50
C MET A 200 7.62 10.47 -25.29
#